data_AF-A0A7C5ADJ7-F1
#
_entry.id   AF-A0A7C5ADJ7-F1
#
_cell.length_a   1.000
_cell.length_b   1.000
_cell.length_c   1.000
_cell.angle_alpha   90.00
_cell.angle_beta   90.00
_cell.angle_gamma   90.00
#
_symmetry.space_group_name_H-M   'P 1'
#
loop_
_entity.id
_entity.type
_entity.pdbx_description
1 polymer ?
#
loop_
_entity_poly.entity_id
_entity_poly.type
_entity_poly.pdbx_seq_one_letter_code
_entity_poly.pdbx_strand_id
1 'polypeptide(L)'
;MSSKSIIRVTCPECGGRLEIDVSREKVLSHTSRHDLENASPEEKEKLFDDVVQRVKARKEKGNDLFDAALKNVEQTEERLDALFGEVKKKISEEAEKGIDPEDDPRRLFWD
;
A
#
# COMPACT_ATOMS: atom_id res chain seq x y z
N MET A 1 -19.36 -17.78 0.64
CA MET A 1 -19.20 -17.52 -0.81
C MET A 1 -17.71 -17.46 -1.10
N SER A 2 -17.14 -18.50 -1.73
CA SER A 2 -15.70 -18.57 -2.01
C SER A 2 -15.37 -17.59 -3.13
N SER A 3 -14.71 -16.49 -2.80
CA SER A 3 -14.17 -15.55 -3.78
C SER A 3 -13.21 -16.31 -4.71
N LYS A 4 -13.44 -16.24 -6.03
CA LYS A 4 -12.57 -16.84 -7.03
C LYS A 4 -11.20 -16.16 -6.97
N SER A 5 -10.23 -16.79 -6.31
CA SER A 5 -8.81 -16.39 -6.27
C SER A 5 -8.08 -16.74 -7.57
N ILE A 6 -8.73 -16.53 -8.71
CA ILE A 6 -8.14 -16.76 -10.02
C ILE A 6 -7.53 -15.43 -10.48
N ILE A 7 -6.22 -15.39 -10.64
CA ILE A 7 -5.50 -14.24 -11.17
C ILE A 7 -5.00 -14.53 -12.58
N ARG A 8 -4.92 -13.49 -13.39
CA ARG A 8 -4.39 -13.58 -14.76
C ARG A 8 -3.09 -12.80 -14.86
N VAL A 9 -1.99 -13.47 -15.16
CA VAL A 9 -0.64 -12.87 -15.26
C VAL A 9 -0.01 -13.16 -16.61
N THR A 10 0.99 -12.37 -16.99
CA THR A 10 1.77 -12.59 -18.20
C THR A 10 3.03 -13.36 -17.81
N CYS A 11 3.32 -14.45 -18.53
CA CYS A 11 4.53 -15.24 -18.33
C CYS A 11 5.75 -14.41 -18.75
N PRO A 12 6.76 -14.23 -17.88
CA PRO A 12 7.95 -13.44 -18.20
C PRO A 12 8.85 -14.10 -19.24
N GLU A 13 8.81 -15.43 -19.40
CA GLU A 13 9.69 -16.17 -20.32
C GLU A 13 9.17 -16.17 -21.76
N CYS A 14 7.88 -16.47 -21.95
CA CYS A 14 7.30 -16.65 -23.28
C CYS A 14 6.28 -15.56 -23.67
N GLY A 15 5.96 -14.64 -22.75
CA GLY A 15 4.93 -13.62 -22.96
C GLY A 15 3.49 -14.14 -23.06
N GLY A 16 3.27 -15.44 -22.82
CA GLY A 16 1.94 -16.07 -22.80
C GLY A 16 1.10 -15.60 -21.61
N ARG A 17 -0.22 -15.78 -21.70
CA ARG A 17 -1.15 -15.46 -20.61
C ARG A 17 -1.38 -16.69 -19.74
N LEU A 18 -1.27 -16.53 -18.43
CA LEU A 18 -1.48 -17.58 -17.43
C LEU A 18 -2.71 -17.24 -16.59
N GLU A 19 -3.61 -18.19 -16.42
CA GLU A 19 -4.63 -18.14 -15.37
C GLU A 19 -4.17 -19.01 -14.21
N ILE A 20 -4.04 -18.42 -13.03
CA ILE A 20 -3.50 -19.07 -11.84
C ILE A 20 -4.57 -19.03 -10.74
N ASP A 21 -4.90 -20.19 -10.19
CA ASP A 21 -5.63 -20.27 -8.93
C ASP A 21 -4.64 -20.13 -7.78
N VAL A 22 -4.67 -18.96 -7.15
CA VAL A 22 -3.78 -18.62 -6.03
C VAL A 22 -4.11 -19.44 -4.79
N SER A 23 -5.36 -19.88 -4.62
CA SER A 23 -5.73 -20.70 -3.45
C SER A 23 -5.21 -22.12 -3.52
N ARG A 24 -5.05 -22.63 -4.75
CA ARG A 24 -4.58 -24.00 -5.01
C ARG A 24 -3.13 -24.03 -5.50
N GLU A 25 -2.48 -22.87 -5.59
CA GLU A 25 -1.13 -22.69 -6.12
C GLU A 25 -0.94 -23.38 -7.49
N LYS A 26 -1.97 -23.34 -8.34
CA LYS A 26 -1.99 -24.07 -9.62
C LYS A 26 -2.27 -23.16 -10.79
N VAL A 27 -1.53 -23.38 -11.88
CA VAL A 27 -1.86 -22.82 -13.19
C VAL A 27 -3.04 -23.60 -13.77
N LEU A 28 -4.15 -22.91 -14.03
CA LEU A 28 -5.36 -23.48 -14.63
C LEU A 28 -5.26 -23.50 -16.16
N SER A 29 -4.70 -22.45 -16.75
CA SER A 29 -4.53 -22.35 -18.20
C SER A 29 -3.30 -21.54 -18.56
N HIS A 30 -2.70 -21.92 -19.69
CA HIS A 30 -1.59 -21.21 -20.33
C HIS A 30 -1.94 -21.00 -21.81
N THR A 31 -2.10 -19.75 -22.21
CA THR A 31 -2.33 -19.36 -23.60
C THR A 31 -1.05 -18.77 -24.14
N SER A 32 -0.48 -19.37 -25.19
CA SER A 32 0.78 -18.88 -25.75
C SER A 32 0.59 -17.53 -26.43
N ARG A 33 1.68 -16.79 -26.62
CA ARG A 33 1.64 -15.52 -27.37
C ARG A 33 1.15 -15.72 -28.82
N HIS A 34 1.55 -16.82 -29.46
CA HIS A 34 1.13 -17.17 -30.81
C HIS A 34 -0.38 -17.38 -30.89
N ASP A 35 -0.98 -18.00 -29.88
CA ASP A 35 -2.44 -18.22 -29.84
C ASP A 35 -3.20 -16.91 -29.62
N LEU A 36 -2.62 -15.96 -28.88
CA LEU A 36 -3.17 -14.62 -28.70
C LEU A 36 -3.09 -13.78 -29.99
N GLU A 37 -2.01 -13.92 -30.76
CA GLU A 37 -1.84 -13.22 -32.04
C GLU A 37 -2.79 -13.75 -33.12
N ASN A 38 -3.05 -15.05 -33.11
CA ASN A 38 -4.00 -15.71 -34.02
C ASN A 38 -5.44 -15.75 -33.49
N ALA A 39 -5.71 -15.15 -32.33
CA ALA A 39 -7.04 -15.11 -31.75
C ALA A 39 -8.04 -14.41 -32.68
N SER A 40 -9.30 -14.85 -32.59
CA SER A 40 -10.41 -14.26 -33.32
C SER A 40 -10.58 -12.77 -32.94
N PRO A 41 -11.20 -11.95 -33.82
CA PRO A 41 -11.45 -10.54 -33.51
C PRO A 41 -12.22 -10.33 -32.19
N GLU A 42 -13.20 -11.19 -31.90
CA GLU A 42 -13.99 -11.14 -30.67
C GLU A 42 -13.16 -11.43 -29.41
N GLU A 43 -12.21 -12.35 -29.50
CA GLU A 43 -11.28 -12.64 -28.40
C GLU A 43 -10.33 -11.47 -28.18
N LYS A 44 -9.83 -10.85 -29.25
CA LYS A 44 -8.96 -9.66 -29.17
C LYS A 44 -9.66 -8.47 -28.52
N GLU A 45 -10.94 -8.27 -28.81
CA GLU A 45 -11.75 -7.22 -28.17
C GLU A 45 -11.91 -7.48 -26.66
N LYS A 46 -12.25 -8.71 -26.27
CA LYS A 46 -12.32 -9.10 -24.85
C LYS A 46 -10.98 -8.94 -24.13
N LEU A 47 -9.86 -9.26 -24.79
CA LEU A 47 -8.52 -9.06 -24.25
C LEU A 47 -8.24 -7.57 -24.01
N PHE A 48 -8.64 -6.70 -24.93
CA PHE A 48 -8.46 -5.26 -24.81
C PHE A 48 -9.26 -4.70 -23.63
N ASP A 49 -10.54 -5.05 -23.52
CA ASP A 49 -11.40 -4.63 -22.41
C ASP A 49 -10.83 -5.07 -21.05
N ASP A 50 -10.36 -6.33 -20.95
CA ASP A 50 -9.69 -6.86 -19.76
C ASP A 50 -8.43 -6.07 -19.38
N VAL A 51 -7.67 -5.57 -20.36
CA VAL A 51 -6.48 -4.75 -20.12
C VAL A 51 -6.89 -3.36 -19.65
N VAL A 52 -7.89 -2.74 -20.29
CA VAL A 52 -8.41 -1.43 -19.91
C VAL A 52 -8.93 -1.45 -18.47
N GLN A 53 -9.70 -2.47 -18.09
CA GLN A 53 -10.19 -2.62 -16.72
C GLN A 53 -9.04 -2.80 -15.72
N ARG A 54 -8.01 -3.59 -16.06
CA ARG A 54 -6.84 -3.75 -15.19
C ARG A 54 -6.05 -2.45 -15.01
N VAL A 55 -5.90 -1.65 -16.05
CA VAL A 55 -5.23 -0.34 -15.95
C VAL A 55 -6.04 0.61 -15.08
N LYS A 56 -7.37 0.66 -15.26
CA LYS A 56 -8.27 1.46 -14.40
C LYS A 56 -8.16 1.04 -12.94
N ALA A 57 -8.29 -0.26 -12.66
CA ALA A 57 -8.19 -0.79 -11.30
C ALA A 57 -6.81 -0.53 -10.65
N ARG A 58 -5.72 -0.55 -11.43
CA ARG A 58 -4.39 -0.17 -10.92
C ARG A 58 -4.30 1.31 -10.59
N LYS A 59 -4.90 2.17 -11.41
CA LYS A 59 -4.92 3.62 -11.18
C LYS A 59 -5.72 3.96 -9.92
N GLU A 60 -6.90 3.36 -9.74
CA GLU A 60 -7.73 3.53 -8.55
C GLU A 60 -6.99 3.08 -7.28
N LYS A 61 -6.41 1.87 -7.28
CA LYS A 61 -5.58 1.40 -6.16
C LYS A 61 -4.39 2.32 -5.87
N GLY A 62 -3.77 2.89 -6.90
CA GLY A 62 -2.68 3.84 -6.75
C GLY A 62 -3.13 5.12 -6.02
N ASN A 63 -4.29 5.65 -6.39
CA ASN A 63 -4.88 6.81 -5.72
C ASN A 63 -5.26 6.50 -4.26
N ASP A 64 -5.90 5.36 -4.01
CA ASP A 64 -6.30 4.95 -2.65
C ASP A 64 -5.09 4.81 -1.72
N LEU A 65 -4.00 4.22 -2.22
CA LEU A 65 -2.75 4.08 -1.47
C LEU A 65 -2.09 5.44 -1.21
N PHE A 66 -2.15 6.35 -2.18
CA PHE A 66 -1.61 7.70 -2.03
C PHE A 66 -2.39 8.50 -0.99
N ASP A 67 -3.72 8.47 -1.05
CA ASP A 67 -4.60 9.14 -0.09
C ASP A 67 -4.44 8.57 1.32
N ALA A 68 -4.27 7.26 1.44
CA ALA A 68 -3.98 6.61 2.72
C ALA A 68 -2.61 7.02 3.27
N ALA A 69 -1.59 7.13 2.42
CA ALA A 69 -0.27 7.60 2.82
C ALA A 69 -0.31 9.07 3.28
N LEU A 70 -1.05 9.93 2.57
CA LEU A 70 -1.22 11.34 2.93
C LEU A 70 -1.87 11.48 4.31
N LYS A 71 -2.97 10.77 4.55
CA LYS A 71 -3.65 10.78 5.86
C LYS A 71 -2.76 10.31 7.01
N ASN A 72 -1.92 9.30 6.76
CA ASN A 72 -0.98 8.83 7.77
C ASN A 72 0.07 9.89 8.12
N VAL A 73 0.52 10.68 7.13
CA VAL A 73 1.46 11.78 7.36
C VAL A 73 0.78 12.88 8.18
N GLU A 74 -0.41 13.32 7.79
CA GLU A 74 -1.19 14.34 8.52
C GLU A 74 -1.41 13.94 9.99
N GLN A 75 -1.84 12.69 10.24
CA GLN A 75 -2.03 12.17 11.61
C GLN A 75 -0.72 12.10 12.40
N THR A 76 0.40 11.82 11.72
CA THR A 76 1.71 11.78 12.36
C THR A 76 2.15 13.19 12.76
N GLU A 77 1.94 14.19 11.91
CA GLU A 77 2.21 15.60 12.21
C GLU A 77 1.38 16.08 13.40
N GLU A 78 0.06 15.86 13.40
CA GLU A 78 -0.82 16.21 14.52
C GLU A 78 -0.37 15.57 15.84
N ARG A 79 0.04 14.30 15.79
CA ARG A 79 0.53 13.58 16.97
C ARG A 79 1.85 14.13 17.47
N LEU A 80 2.77 14.49 16.58
CA LEU A 80 4.04 15.11 16.95
C LEU A 80 3.82 16.48 17.57
N ASP A 81 2.96 17.30 17.00
CA ASP A 81 2.61 18.62 17.54
C ASP A 81 1.98 18.51 18.94
N ALA A 82 1.09 17.54 19.15
CA ALA A 82 0.54 17.26 20.46
C ALA A 82 1.62 16.87 21.48
N LEU A 83 2.55 15.98 21.10
CA LEU A 83 3.66 15.56 21.96
C LEU A 83 4.59 16.73 22.29
N PHE A 84 4.95 17.57 21.31
CA PHE A 84 5.76 18.76 21.56
C PHE A 84 5.04 19.78 22.43
N GLY A 85 3.73 19.95 22.26
CA GLY A 85 2.89 20.79 23.12
C GLY A 85 2.87 20.30 24.56
N GLU A 86 2.67 19.00 24.78
CA GLU A 86 2.71 18.39 26.12
C GLU A 86 4.09 18.53 26.78
N VAL A 87 5.17 18.31 26.03
CA VAL A 87 6.54 18.47 26.55
C VAL A 87 6.81 19.92 26.92
N LYS A 88 6.47 20.89 26.05
CA LYS A 88 6.61 22.32 26.37
C LYS A 88 5.82 22.71 27.60
N LYS A 89 4.59 22.21 27.74
CA LYS A 89 3.73 22.48 28.89
C LYS A 89 4.32 21.91 30.18
N LYS A 90 4.83 20.68 30.15
CA LYS A 90 5.53 20.08 31.30
C LYS A 90 6.76 20.89 31.71
N ILE A 91 7.57 21.31 30.75
CA ILE A 91 8.76 22.15 31.01
C ILE A 91 8.35 23.50 31.63
N SER A 92 7.31 24.15 31.11
CA SER A 92 6.84 25.42 31.67
C SER A 92 6.27 25.26 33.09
N GLU A 93 5.52 24.20 33.35
CA GLU A 93 4.97 23.90 34.68
C GLU A 93 6.08 23.55 35.69
N GLU A 94 7.16 22.91 35.25
CA GLU A 94 8.34 22.59 36.07
C GLU A 94 9.17 23.86 36.36
N ALA A 95 9.33 24.75 35.37
CA ALA A 95 9.99 26.04 35.54
C ALA A 95 9.23 26.96 36.51
N GLU A 96 7.89 26.99 36.45
CA GLU A 96 7.07 27.77 37.39
C GLU A 96 7.10 27.20 38.82
N LYS A 97 7.34 25.89 38.98
CA LYS A 97 7.50 25.25 40.29
C LYS A 97 8.88 25.47 40.94
N GLY A 98 9.80 26.15 40.25
CA GLY A 98 11.12 26.50 40.78
C GLY A 98 12.01 25.30 41.07
N ILE A 99 11.85 24.20 40.32
CA ILE A 99 12.78 23.07 40.38
C ILE A 99 14.02 23.48 39.59
N ASP A 100 15.16 23.59 40.27
CA ASP A 100 16.43 23.89 39.63
C ASP A 100 16.76 22.77 38.62
N PRO A 101 17.17 23.08 37.37
CA PRO A 101 17.41 22.07 36.33
C PRO A 101 18.49 21.02 36.66
N GLU A 102 19.28 21.26 37.71
CA GLU A 102 20.28 20.32 38.25
C GLU A 102 19.66 19.22 39.14
N ASP A 103 18.45 19.43 39.68
CA ASP A 103 17.75 18.48 40.56
C ASP A 103 16.69 17.63 39.82
N ASP A 104 16.60 17.69 38.47
CA ASP A 104 15.65 16.87 37.71
C ASP A 104 16.09 15.40 37.63
N PRO A 105 15.40 14.45 38.29
CA PRO A 105 15.77 13.04 38.32
C PRO A 105 15.69 12.35 36.96
N ARG A 106 15.10 12.98 35.93
CA ARG A 106 15.05 12.45 34.54
C ARG A 106 16.31 12.73 33.72
N ARG A 107 17.17 13.66 34.15
CA ARG A 107 18.40 14.01 33.44
C ARG A 107 19.41 12.85 33.44
N LEU A 108 19.38 12.01 34.48
CA LEU A 108 20.20 10.80 34.62
C LEU A 108 19.82 9.64 33.67
N PHE A 109 18.74 9.77 32.88
CA PHE A 109 18.26 8.70 32.01
C PHE A 109 18.77 8.79 30.56
N TRP A 110 19.41 9.90 30.19
CA TRP A 110 19.89 10.19 28.84
C TRP A 110 21.40 10.49 28.75
N ASP A 111 22.17 10.18 29.80
CA ASP A 111 23.64 10.08 29.75
C ASP A 111 24.10 8.64 29.47
#